data_AF-A0A9X1NF20-F1
#
_entry.id   AF-A0A9X1NF20-F1
#
_cell.length_a   1.000
_cell.length_b   1.000
_cell.length_c   1.000
_cell.angle_alpha   90.00
_cell.angle_beta   90.00
_cell.angle_gamma   90.00
#
_symmetry.space_group_name_H-M   'P 1'
#
loop_
_entity.id
_entity.type
_entity.pdbx_description
1 polymer ?
#
loop_
_entity_poly.entity_id
_entity_poly.type
_entity_poly.pdbx_seq_one_letter_code
_entity_poly.pdbx_strand_id
1 'polypeptide(L)'
;GGSTLVFGVGLLVLAHADTVALFYVAEIILGFAYGIYAAVDNALVVDVLPDPDKPGKDLGVINIANSLPQSLAPALGLALLGFGSSGGENYTLLLWGAAGVAAVGAAVIIPIRGVR
;
A
#
# COMPACT_ATOMS: atom_id res chain seq x y z
N GLY A 1 -0.31 13.87 8.82
CA GLY A 1 -0.46 15.33 8.61
C GLY A 1 0.52 15.83 7.57
N GLY A 2 1.81 15.95 7.93
CA GLY A 2 2.85 16.39 6.98
C GLY A 2 3.06 15.45 5.80
N SER A 3 3.18 14.13 6.05
CA SER A 3 3.37 13.12 4.99
C SER A 3 2.26 13.13 3.94
N THR A 4 1.00 13.24 4.37
CA THR A 4 -0.18 13.32 3.48
C THR A 4 -0.17 14.57 2.59
N LEU A 5 0.34 15.69 3.07
CA LEU A 5 0.49 16.91 2.26
C LEU A 5 1.59 16.75 1.21
N VAL A 6 2.74 16.19 1.59
CA VAL A 6 3.84 15.92 0.64
C VAL A 6 3.41 14.90 -0.42
N PHE A 7 2.65 13.86 -0.02
CA PHE A 7 2.09 12.88 -0.95
C PHE A 7 1.12 13.54 -1.93
N GLY A 8 0.25 14.43 -1.46
CA GLY A 8 -0.66 15.21 -2.31
C GLY A 8 0.08 16.09 -3.33
N VAL A 9 1.18 16.74 -2.92
CA VAL A 9 2.04 17.50 -3.85
C VAL A 9 2.65 16.56 -4.89
N GLY A 10 3.15 15.38 -4.48
CA GLY A 10 3.67 14.38 -5.41
C GLY A 10 2.64 13.92 -6.44
N LEU A 11 1.39 13.69 -6.03
CA LEU A 11 0.30 13.33 -6.94
C LEU A 11 -0.04 14.45 -7.92
N LEU A 12 -0.01 15.72 -7.49
CA LEU A 12 -0.25 16.85 -8.38
C LEU A 12 0.86 17.00 -9.43
N VAL A 13 2.11 16.78 -9.04
CA VAL A 13 3.26 16.77 -9.97
C VAL A 13 3.15 15.59 -10.94
N LEU A 14 2.78 14.40 -10.43
CA LEU A 14 2.58 13.21 -11.26
C LEU A 14 1.44 13.39 -12.27
N ALA A 15 0.34 14.03 -11.87
CA ALA A 15 -0.81 14.27 -12.75
C ALA A 15 -0.49 15.18 -13.95
N HIS A 16 0.57 15.99 -13.86
CA HIS A 16 1.05 16.87 -14.94
C HIS A 16 2.38 16.36 -15.54
N ALA A 17 2.75 15.10 -15.28
CA ALA A 17 4.00 14.54 -15.76
C ALA A 17 3.93 14.16 -17.24
N ASP A 18 4.13 15.14 -18.13
CA ASP A 18 4.19 14.92 -19.59
C ASP A 18 5.57 14.47 -20.08
N THR A 19 6.58 14.45 -19.20
CA THR A 19 7.96 14.05 -19.52
C THR A 19 8.51 13.06 -18.50
N VAL A 20 9.41 12.20 -18.95
CA VAL A 20 10.08 11.19 -18.10
C VAL A 20 10.84 11.85 -16.94
N ALA A 21 11.46 13.01 -17.18
CA ALA A 21 12.14 13.76 -16.13
C ALA A 21 11.16 14.21 -15.03
N LEU A 22 9.99 14.73 -15.41
CA LEU A 22 8.98 15.18 -14.46
C LEU A 22 8.33 14.01 -13.71
N PHE A 23 8.17 12.86 -14.36
CA PHE A 23 7.76 11.61 -13.72
C PHE A 23 8.73 11.20 -12.61
N TYR A 24 10.04 11.21 -12.86
CA TYR A 24 11.03 10.89 -11.82
C TYR A 24 11.01 11.87 -10.65
N VAL A 25 10.79 13.16 -10.91
CA VAL A 25 10.63 14.16 -9.84
C VAL A 25 9.40 13.86 -9.00
N ALA A 26 8.28 13.48 -9.62
CA ALA A 26 7.07 13.10 -8.90
C ALA A 26 7.30 11.85 -8.02
N GLU A 27 7.93 10.81 -8.56
CA GLU A 27 8.27 9.58 -7.84
C GLU A 27 9.20 9.84 -6.64
N ILE A 28 10.17 10.75 -6.77
CA ILE A 28 11.03 11.16 -5.64
C ILE A 28 10.18 11.76 -4.51
N ILE A 29 9.27 12.68 -4.84
CA ILE A 29 8.40 13.34 -3.85
C ILE A 29 7.48 12.31 -3.18
N LEU A 30 6.86 11.43 -3.96
CA LEU A 30 5.99 10.35 -3.48
C LEU A 30 6.75 9.37 -2.59
N GLY A 31 7.97 8.98 -2.98
CA GLY A 31 8.84 8.12 -2.20
C GLY A 31 9.23 8.75 -0.86
N PHE A 32 9.57 10.04 -0.84
CA PHE A 32 9.84 10.77 0.40
C PHE A 32 8.61 10.81 1.32
N ALA A 33 7.43 11.11 0.76
CA ALA A 33 6.19 11.14 1.52
C ALA A 33 5.86 9.76 2.12
N TYR A 34 6.04 8.70 1.34
CA TYR A 34 5.87 7.32 1.79
C TYR A 34 6.86 6.95 2.89
N GLY A 35 8.13 7.35 2.77
CA GLY A 35 9.14 7.12 3.80
C GLY A 35 8.78 7.77 5.14
N ILE A 36 8.30 9.02 5.12
CA ILE A 36 7.81 9.70 6.33
C ILE A 36 6.59 8.97 6.91
N TYR A 37 5.64 8.57 6.06
CA TYR A 37 4.46 7.83 6.50
C TYR A 37 4.84 6.50 7.16
N ALA A 38 5.67 5.69 6.50
CA ALA A 38 6.11 4.39 7.00
C ALA A 38 6.92 4.52 8.31
N ALA A 39 7.78 5.54 8.44
CA ALA A 39 8.54 5.77 9.66
C ALA A 39 7.63 6.13 10.85
N VAL A 40 6.62 6.99 10.63
CA VAL A 40 5.65 7.38 11.66
C VAL A 40 4.74 6.20 12.03
N ASP A 41 4.26 5.44 11.06
CA ASP A 41 3.39 4.29 11.30
C ASP A 41 4.13 3.19 12.07
N ASN A 42 5.37 2.91 11.68
CA ASN A 42 6.22 1.96 12.42
C ASN A 42 6.52 2.44 13.85
N ALA A 43 6.79 3.74 14.05
CA ALA A 43 6.97 4.30 15.38
C ALA A 43 5.70 4.20 16.23
N LEU A 44 4.53 4.52 15.67
CA LEU A 44 3.24 4.40 16.35
C LEU A 44 2.96 2.95 16.75
N VAL A 45 3.22 1.99 15.86
CA VAL A 45 3.06 0.55 16.14
C VAL A 45 3.95 0.11 17.30
N VAL A 46 5.19 0.60 17.35
CA VAL A 46 6.11 0.35 18.48
C VAL A 46 5.63 1.06 19.76
N ASP A 47 5.06 2.25 19.66
CA ASP A 47 4.56 3.01 20.82
C ASP A 47 3.24 2.44 21.38
N VAL A 48 2.41 1.82 20.53
CA VAL A 48 1.17 1.12 20.95
C VAL A 48 1.40 -0.36 21.22
N LEU A 49 2.66 -0.82 21.32
CA LEU A 49 2.94 -2.21 21.61
C LEU A 49 2.27 -2.61 22.94
N PRO A 50 1.39 -3.63 22.97
CA PRO A 50 0.57 -3.93 24.15
C PRO A 50 1.37 -4.44 25.35
N ASP A 51 2.59 -4.97 25.13
CA ASP A 51 3.34 -5.69 26.16
C ASP A 51 4.87 -5.49 26.02
N PRO A 52 5.52 -4.69 26.89
CA PRO A 52 6.96 -4.40 26.82
C PRO A 52 7.86 -5.61 27.11
N ASP A 53 7.30 -6.72 27.61
CA ASP A 53 8.05 -7.94 27.94
C ASP A 53 8.26 -8.91 26.74
N LYS A 54 7.55 -8.74 25.61
CA LYS A 54 7.72 -9.58 24.40
C LYS A 54 7.72 -8.82 23.05
N PRO A 55 8.48 -7.71 22.92
CA PRO A 55 8.37 -6.83 21.77
C PRO A 55 8.70 -7.49 20.42
N GLY A 56 9.65 -8.43 20.40
CA GLY A 56 10.06 -9.10 19.16
C GLY A 56 8.98 -10.02 18.56
N LYS A 57 8.09 -10.60 19.38
CA LYS A 57 7.04 -11.50 18.90
C LYS A 57 5.94 -10.71 18.19
N ASP A 58 5.50 -9.60 18.77
CA ASP A 58 4.40 -8.80 18.23
C ASP A 58 4.84 -8.01 16.99
N LEU A 59 6.05 -7.45 17.00
CA LEU A 59 6.67 -6.85 15.82
C LEU A 59 6.90 -7.89 14.70
N GLY A 60 7.23 -9.13 15.07
CA GLY A 60 7.32 -10.25 14.13
C GLY A 60 6.00 -10.54 13.42
N VAL A 61 4.88 -10.56 14.16
CA VAL A 61 3.54 -10.78 13.58
C VAL A 61 3.15 -9.66 12.61
N ILE A 62 3.41 -8.40 12.96
CA ILE A 62 3.09 -7.25 12.09
C ILE A 62 3.93 -7.27 10.81
N ASN A 63 5.22 -7.59 10.91
CA ASN A 63 6.07 -7.73 9.73
C ASN A 63 5.63 -8.86 8.80
N ILE A 64 5.19 -10.00 9.35
CA ILE A 64 4.62 -11.11 8.57
C ILE A 64 3.32 -10.66 7.90
N ALA A 65 2.43 -9.98 8.65
CA ALA A 65 1.16 -9.48 8.13
C ALA A 65 1.34 -8.50 6.95
N ASN A 66 2.39 -7.67 6.98
CA ASN A 66 2.72 -6.73 5.89
C ASN A 66 3.42 -7.41 4.70
N SER A 67 4.33 -8.36 4.97
CA SER A 67 5.12 -9.00 3.91
C SER A 67 4.32 -10.03 3.11
N LEU A 68 3.32 -10.67 3.73
CA LEU A 68 2.47 -11.68 3.09
C LEU A 68 1.71 -11.12 1.87
N PRO A 69 0.93 -10.03 1.96
CA PRO A 69 0.27 -9.44 0.80
C PRO A 69 1.27 -9.00 -0.27
N GLN A 70 2.37 -8.37 0.13
CA GLN A 70 3.34 -7.82 -0.80
C GLN A 70 4.08 -8.90 -1.59
N SER A 71 4.31 -10.06 -1.00
CA SER A 71 4.90 -11.22 -1.70
C SER A 71 3.92 -11.92 -2.65
N LEU A 72 2.63 -11.96 -2.31
CA LEU A 72 1.62 -12.67 -3.09
C LEU A 72 0.97 -11.81 -4.19
N ALA A 73 0.88 -10.50 -3.99
CA ALA A 73 0.20 -9.58 -4.91
C ALA A 73 0.75 -9.64 -6.35
N PRO A 74 2.08 -9.68 -6.60
CA PRO A 74 2.60 -9.79 -7.96
C PRO A 74 2.20 -11.10 -8.65
N ALA A 75 2.25 -12.22 -7.93
CA ALA A 75 1.87 -13.53 -8.48
C ALA A 75 0.38 -13.59 -8.84
N LEU A 76 -0.49 -13.05 -7.98
CA LEU A 76 -1.92 -12.93 -8.26
C LEU A 76 -2.18 -11.98 -9.42
N GLY A 77 -1.47 -10.86 -9.50
CA GLY A 77 -1.55 -9.92 -10.63
C GLY A 77 -1.22 -10.60 -11.96
N LEU A 78 -0.10 -11.32 -12.03
CA LEU A 78 0.30 -12.08 -13.23
C LEU A 78 -0.72 -13.15 -13.60
N ALA A 79 -1.25 -13.88 -12.62
CA ALA A 79 -2.29 -14.89 -12.86
C ALA A 79 -3.55 -14.27 -13.46
N LEU A 80 -4.01 -13.13 -12.94
CA LEU A 80 -5.19 -12.41 -13.45
C LEU A 80 -4.95 -11.83 -14.85
N LEU A 81 -3.74 -11.31 -15.13
CA LEU A 81 -3.40 -10.81 -16.46
C LEU A 81 -3.36 -11.92 -17.51
N GLY A 82 -2.88 -13.11 -17.15
CA GLY A 82 -2.80 -14.25 -18.06
C GLY A 82 -4.13 -14.98 -18.27
N PHE A 83 -5.10 -14.82 -17.37
CA PHE A 83 -6.35 -15.58 -17.39
C PHE A 83 -7.26 -15.19 -18.56
N GLY A 84 -7.57 -16.17 -19.41
CA GLY A 84 -8.46 -15.97 -20.57
C GLY A 84 -7.84 -15.16 -21.72
N SER A 85 -6.53 -14.92 -21.71
CA SER A 85 -5.84 -14.19 -22.78
C SER A 85 -5.64 -15.07 -24.02
N SER A 86 -6.40 -14.82 -25.08
CA SER A 86 -6.19 -15.43 -26.40
C SER A 86 -5.34 -14.55 -27.33
N GLY A 87 -4.80 -13.42 -26.86
CA GLY A 87 -4.00 -12.49 -27.67
C GLY A 87 -3.52 -11.20 -26.99
N GLY A 88 -3.73 -11.00 -25.69
CA GLY A 88 -3.27 -9.82 -24.94
C GLY A 88 -3.56 -9.90 -23.44
N GLU A 89 -2.91 -9.07 -22.62
CA GLU A 89 -3.03 -9.07 -21.16
C GLU A 89 -4.41 -8.58 -20.68
N ASN A 90 -5.04 -9.31 -19.75
CA ASN A 90 -6.38 -9.01 -19.26
C ASN A 90 -6.39 -7.99 -18.11
N TYR A 91 -6.06 -6.74 -18.44
CA TYR A 91 -6.04 -5.63 -17.48
C TYR A 91 -7.40 -5.39 -16.80
N THR A 92 -8.50 -5.61 -17.51
CA THR A 92 -9.85 -5.47 -16.95
C THR A 92 -10.06 -6.42 -15.77
N LEU A 93 -9.68 -7.68 -15.90
CA LEU A 93 -9.81 -8.66 -14.83
C LEU A 93 -8.89 -8.33 -13.65
N LEU A 94 -7.66 -7.88 -13.92
CA LEU A 94 -6.75 -7.43 -12.87
C LEU A 94 -7.34 -6.28 -12.06
N LEU A 95 -7.88 -5.26 -12.72
CA LEU A 95 -8.44 -4.07 -12.06
C LEU A 95 -9.70 -4.41 -11.24
N TRP A 96 -10.59 -5.26 -11.78
CA TRP A 96 -11.75 -5.74 -11.03
C TRP A 96 -11.36 -6.60 -9.83
N GLY A 97 -10.36 -7.46 -9.98
CA GLY A 97 -9.81 -8.24 -8.88
C GLY A 97 -9.23 -7.36 -7.77
N ALA A 98 -8.42 -6.37 -8.14
CA ALA A 98 -7.86 -5.40 -7.21
C ALA A 98 -8.95 -4.60 -6.48
N ALA A 99 -9.98 -4.15 -7.19
CA ALA A 99 -11.12 -3.45 -6.60
C ALA A 99 -11.88 -4.33 -5.60
N GLY A 100 -12.09 -5.61 -5.91
CA GLY A 100 -12.74 -6.57 -5.01
C GLY A 100 -11.95 -6.78 -3.72
N VAL A 101 -10.64 -6.99 -3.82
CA VAL A 101 -9.75 -7.14 -2.65
C VAL A 101 -9.76 -5.87 -1.80
N ALA A 102 -9.70 -4.69 -2.42
CA ALA A 102 -9.75 -3.41 -1.72
C ALA A 102 -11.08 -3.21 -0.98
N ALA A 103 -12.21 -3.59 -1.60
CA ALA A 103 -13.53 -3.50 -0.97
C ALA A 103 -13.65 -4.43 0.25
N VAL A 104 -13.13 -5.66 0.15
CA VAL A 104 -13.09 -6.60 1.29
C VAL A 104 -12.21 -6.04 2.41
N GLY A 105 -11.03 -5.52 2.10
CA GLY A 105 -10.15 -4.89 3.07
C GLY A 105 -10.82 -3.70 3.78
N ALA A 106 -11.50 -2.85 3.02
CA ALA A 106 -12.27 -1.74 3.58
C ALA A 106 -13.38 -2.23 4.52
N ALA A 107 -14.13 -3.27 4.13
CA ALA A 107 -15.20 -3.84 4.95
C ALA A 107 -14.70 -4.39 6.30
N VAL A 108 -13.52 -5.02 6.33
CA VAL A 108 -12.90 -5.52 7.56
C VAL A 108 -12.49 -4.40 8.52
N ILE A 109 -12.17 -3.21 8.01
CA ILE A 109 -11.77 -2.05 8.83
C ILE A 109 -12.98 -1.33 9.45
N ILE A 110 -14.15 -1.36 8.81
CA ILE A 110 -15.39 -0.69 9.29
C ILE A 110 -15.69 -0.98 10.78
N PRO A 111 -15.74 -2.24 11.26
CA PRO A 111 -16.06 -2.53 12.66
C PRO A 111 -15.02 -2.02 13.65
N ILE A 112 -13.75 -1.90 13.26
CA ILE A 112 -12.65 -1.42 14.13
C ILE A 112 -12.82 0.07 14.46
N ARG A 113 -13.46 0.84 13.57
CA ARG A 113 -13.74 2.26 13.82
C ARG A 113 -14.88 2.49 14.83
N GLY A 114 -15.73 1.49 15.07
CA GLY A 114 -16.85 1.59 16.01
C GLY A 114 -16.48 1.34 17.48
N VAL A 115 -15.26 0.86 17.74
CA VAL A 115 -14.74 0.54 19.08
C VAL A 115 -13.72 1.55 19.62
N ARG A 116 -13.42 2.62 18.85
CA ARG A 116 -12.59 3.75 19.27
C ARG A 116 -13.43 4.94 19.69
#